data_AF-A0A8E1RW03-F1
#
_entry.id   AF-A0A8E1RW03-F1
#
_cell.length_a   1.000
_cell.length_b   1.000
_cell.length_c   1.000
_cell.angle_alpha   90.00
_cell.angle_beta   90.00
_cell.angle_gamma   90.00
#
_symmetry.space_group_name_H-M   'P 1'
#
loop_
_entity.id
_entity.type
_entity.pdbx_description
1 polymer ?
#
loop_
_entity_poly.entity_id
_entity_poly.type
_entity_poly.pdbx_seq_one_letter_code
_entity_poly.pdbx_strand_id
1 'polypeptide(L)' 'MDSGEDNKKSLQLIGSIIRRLLCQKATVGKDEVIDALELLSKSTADRHVRENSIKAIQMLNRRVH' A
#
# COMPACT_ATOMS: atom_id res chain seq x y z
N MET A 1 19.50 -13.82 4.45
CA MET A 1 18.29 -12.99 4.31
C MET A 1 17.27 -13.56 5.26
N ASP A 2 16.95 -12.82 6.31
CA ASP A 2 15.99 -13.24 7.34
C ASP A 2 14.60 -12.74 6.92
N SER A 3 13.81 -13.64 6.34
CA SER A 3 12.46 -13.34 5.86
C SER A 3 11.54 -12.79 6.97
N GLY A 4 11.87 -13.05 8.24
CA GLY A 4 11.13 -12.52 9.38
C GLY A 4 11.24 -11.01 9.55
N GLU A 5 12.42 -10.43 9.31
CA GLU A 5 12.65 -9.00 9.49
C GLU A 5 12.00 -8.16 8.39
N ASP A 6 12.07 -8.64 7.15
CA ASP A 6 11.49 -7.98 5.97
C ASP A 6 9.94 -7.98 6.02
N ASN A 7 9.36 -9.07 6.53
CA ASN A 7 7.92 -9.15 6.77
C ASN A 7 7.46 -8.18 7.85
N LYS A 8 8.22 -8.06 8.96
CA LYS A 8 7.92 -7.13 10.05
C LYS A 8 7.94 -5.68 9.57
N LYS A 9 8.93 -5.30 8.75
CA LYS A 9 9.04 -3.96 8.14
C LYS A 9 7.85 -3.66 7.22
N SER A 10 7.46 -4.64 6.39
CA SER A 10 6.30 -4.51 5.50
C SER A 10 5.00 -4.33 6.27
N LEU A 11 4.78 -5.11 7.33
CA LEU A 11 3.60 -4.98 8.19
C LEU A 11 3.54 -3.64 8.93
N GLN A 12 4.67 -3.14 9.42
CA GLN A 12 4.73 -1.82 10.05
C GLN A 12 4.37 -0.70 9.07
N LEU A 13 4.88 -0.77 7.84
CA LEU A 13 4.56 0.20 6.80
C LEU A 13 3.07 0.17 6.42
N ILE A 14 2.51 -1.04 6.24
CA ILE A 14 1.07 -1.22 5.99
C ILE A 14 0.24 -0.61 7.12
N GLY A 15 0.59 -0.91 8.38
CA GLY A 15 -0.13 -0.37 9.54
C GLY A 15 -0.07 1.17 9.62
N SER A 16 1.08 1.76 9.28
CA SER A 16 1.25 3.22 9.21
C SER A 16 0.35 3.85 8.13
N ILE A 17 0.31 3.24 6.94
CA ILE A 17 -0.54 3.67 5.84
C ILE A 17 -2.02 3.59 6.23
N ILE A 18 -2.46 2.44 6.77
CA ILE A 18 -3.86 2.26 7.21
C ILE A 18 -4.23 3.31 8.25
N ARG A 19 -3.37 3.54 9.25
CA ARG A 19 -3.61 4.59 10.26
C ARG A 19 -3.76 5.97 9.60
N ARG A 20 -2.89 6.32 8.65
CA ARG A 20 -2.95 7.61 7.94
C ARG A 20 -4.27 7.75 7.18
N LEU A 21 -4.70 6.72 6.47
CA LEU A 21 -5.96 6.71 5.72
C LEU A 21 -7.18 6.80 6.65
N LEU A 22 -7.19 6.05 7.75
CA LEU A 22 -8.28 6.09 8.73
C LEU A 22 -8.36 7.43 9.50
N CYS A 23 -7.23 8.11 9.71
CA CYS A 23 -7.19 9.41 10.37
C CYS A 23 -7.74 10.56 9.51
N GLN A 24 -7.81 10.42 8.18
CA GLN A 24 -8.21 11.50 7.27
C GLN A 24 -9.74 11.77 7.16
N LYS A 25 -10.59 11.16 8.00
CA LYS A 25 -12.08 11.26 7.99
C LYS A 25 -12.75 10.72 6.70
N ALA A 26 -14.08 10.60 6.78
CA ALA A 26 -14.98 9.54 6.27
C ALA A 26 -14.84 8.99 4.83
N THR A 27 -14.10 9.62 3.93
CA THR A 27 -13.95 9.14 2.55
C THR A 27 -12.54 9.38 2.08
N VAL A 28 -11.74 8.31 2.04
CA VAL A 28 -10.44 8.31 1.39
C VAL A 28 -10.70 8.32 -0.12
N GLY A 29 -10.20 9.33 -0.83
CA GLY A 29 -10.32 9.40 -2.28
C GLY A 29 -9.47 8.34 -2.97
N LYS A 30 -9.80 8.07 -4.24
CA LYS A 30 -9.09 7.08 -5.06
C LYS A 30 -7.59 7.42 -5.17
N ASP A 31 -7.26 8.70 -5.29
CA ASP A 31 -5.88 9.16 -5.46
C ASP A 31 -5.05 8.95 -4.19
N GLU A 32 -5.62 9.20 -3.00
CA GLU A 32 -4.91 8.92 -1.74
C GLU A 32 -4.64 7.42 -1.54
N VAL A 33 -5.55 6.55 -2.01
CA VAL A 33 -5.33 5.09 -2.00
C VAL A 33 -4.22 4.70 -2.99
N ILE A 34 -4.18 5.32 -4.17
CA ILE A 34 -3.13 5.06 -5.17
C ILE A 34 -1.76 5.51 -4.63
N ASP A 35 -1.66 6.71 -4.06
CA ASP A 35 -0.42 7.24 -3.47
C ASP A 35 0.10 6.33 -2.35
N ALA A 36 -0.82 5.83 -1.51
CA ALA A 36 -0.49 4.88 -0.45
C ALA A 36 0.06 3.56 -1.00
N LEU A 37 -0.56 3.00 -2.04
CA LEU A 37 -0.11 1.77 -2.68
C LEU A 37 1.23 1.96 -3.42
N GLU A 38 1.45 3.12 -4.04
CA GLU A 38 2.73 3.44 -4.66
C GLU A 38 3.85 3.48 -3.62
N LEU A 39 3.62 4.19 -2.51
CA LEU A 39 4.57 4.27 -1.40
C LEU A 39 4.89 2.87 -0.86
N LEU A 40 3.87 2.03 -0.67
CA LEU A 40 4.04 0.65 -0.22
C LEU A 40 4.90 -0.16 -1.21
N SER A 41 4.62 -0.06 -2.51
CA SER A 41 5.35 -0.79 -3.55
C SER A 41 6.84 -0.43 -3.62
N LYS A 42 7.17 0.84 -3.39
CA LYS A 42 8.53 1.38 -3.46
C LYS A 42 9.34 1.12 -2.18
N SER A 43 8.67 0.96 -1.05
CA SER A 43 9.31 0.92 0.27
C SER A 43 9.38 -0.48 0.89
N THR A 44 8.73 -1.47 0.29
CA THR A 44 8.82 -2.88 0.73
C THR A 44 9.95 -3.63 0.01
N ALA A 45 10.65 -4.49 0.76
CA ALA A 45 11.56 -5.48 0.18
C ALA A 45 10.83 -6.77 -0.24
N ASP A 46 9.59 -6.97 0.23
CA ASP A 46 8.79 -8.14 -0.10
C ASP A 46 8.25 -8.05 -1.54
N ARG A 47 8.66 -9.02 -2.35
CA ARG A 47 8.29 -9.10 -3.76
C ARG A 47 6.77 -9.23 -3.96
N HIS A 48 6.09 -10.03 -3.15
CA HIS A 48 4.65 -10.24 -3.24
C HIS A 48 3.88 -8.98 -2.84
N VAL A 49 4.31 -8.26 -1.81
CA VAL A 49 3.69 -6.98 -1.41
C VAL A 49 3.85 -5.95 -2.52
N ARG A 50 5.04 -5.86 -3.13
CA ARG A 50 5.29 -4.97 -4.27
C ARG A 50 4.40 -5.30 -5.47
N GLU A 51 4.36 -6.57 -5.91
CA GLU A 51 3.57 -7.00 -7.08
C GLU A 51 2.05 -6.81 -6.86
N ASN A 52 1.55 -7.13 -5.66
CA ASN A 52 0.13 -6.96 -5.34
C ASN A 52 -0.26 -5.48 -5.25
N SER A 53 0.62 -4.62 -4.74
CA SER A 53 0.38 -3.16 -4.70
C SER A 53 0.24 -2.59 -6.12
N ILE A 54 1.11 -2.99 -7.05
CA ILE A 54 1.03 -2.56 -8.46
C ILE A 54 -0.27 -3.04 -9.12
N LYS A 55 -0.67 -4.30 -8.89
CA LYS A 55 -1.95 -4.83 -9.41
C LYS A 55 -3.15 -4.05 -8.87
N ALA A 56 -3.16 -3.69 -7.59
CA ALA A 56 -4.23 -2.91 -6.98
C ALA A 56 -4.34 -1.50 -7.60
N ILE A 57 -3.21 -0.83 -7.87
CA ILE A 57 -3.18 0.46 -8.58
C ILE A 57 -3.80 0.33 -9.98
N GLN A 58 -3.42 -0.70 -10.74
CA GLN A 58 -3.98 -0.94 -12.08
C GLN A 58 -5.50 -1.17 -12.03
N MET A 59 -6.00 -1.91 -11.03
CA MET A 59 -7.43 -2.13 -10.85
C MET A 59 -8.19 -0.84 -10.51
N LEU A 60 -7.63 0.00 -9.64
CA LEU A 60 -8.21 1.29 -9.28
C LEU A 60 -8.23 2.25 -10.48
N ASN A 61 -7.14 2.28 -11.25
CA ASN A 61 -7.05 3.09 -12.46
C ASN A 61 -8.01 2.63 -13.56
N ARG A 62 -8.33 1.33 -13.65
CA ARG A 62 -9.34 0.83 -14.60
C ARG A 62 -10.78 1.16 -14.21
N ARG A 63 -11.06 1.43 -12.94
CA ARG A 63 -12.41 1.82 -12.46
C ARG A 63 -12.73 3.31 -12.68
N VAL A 64 -12.35 3.89 -13.81
CA VAL A 64 -12.87 5.21 -14.22
C VAL A 64 -14.32 5.01 -14.68
N HIS A 65 -15.28 5.57 -13.94
CA HIS A 65 -16.64 5.84 -14.43
C HIS A 65 -16.73 7.33 -14.74
#